data_AF-A0A351NTW3-F1
#
_entry.id   AF-A0A351NTW3-F1
#
_cell.length_a   1.000
_cell.length_b   1.000
_cell.length_c   1.000
_cell.angle_alpha   90.00
_cell.angle_beta   90.00
_cell.angle_gamma   90.00
#
_symmetry.space_group_name_H-M   'P 1'
#
loop_
_entity.id
_entity.type
_entity.pdbx_description
1 polymer ?
#
loop_
_entity_poly.entity_id
_entity_poly.type
_entity_poly.pdbx_seq_one_letter_code
_entity_poly.pdbx_strand_id
1 'polypeptide(L)'
;MATFRAMLNGDVFIGSTLHFITDPSIDRGAIIATMSVPLKSNLSYTYNVLSLYSESCAEIGNIVSQLALSENLLAEVSDSKGHYYSFPENEEVQKFFSLKYRFFDASETPLINKMYCY
;
A
#
# COMPACT_ATOMS: atom_id res chain seq x y z
N MET A 1 1.50 6.33 6.72
CA MET A 1 0.98 4.94 6.84
C MET A 1 -0.37 4.82 6.14
N ALA A 2 -0.41 4.68 4.81
CA ALA A 2 -1.67 4.70 4.03
C ALA A 2 -2.66 3.58 4.44
N THR A 3 -2.20 2.34 4.58
CA THR A 3 -3.04 1.21 5.02
C THR A 3 -3.68 1.42 6.39
N PHE A 4 -2.99 2.11 7.31
CA PHE A 4 -3.56 2.43 8.63
C PHE A 4 -4.72 3.41 8.51
N ARG A 5 -4.56 4.44 7.66
CA ARG A 5 -5.61 5.41 7.36
C ARG A 5 -6.82 4.74 6.71
N ALA A 6 -6.58 3.86 5.74
CA ALA A 6 -7.63 3.10 5.08
C ALA A 6 -8.43 2.22 6.07
N MET A 7 -7.74 1.50 6.96
CA MET A 7 -8.39 0.73 8.01
C MET A 7 -9.22 1.63 8.95
N LEU A 8 -8.67 2.77 9.40
CA LEU A 8 -9.41 3.70 10.28
C LEU A 8 -10.64 4.32 9.61
N ASN A 9 -10.60 4.51 8.29
CA ASN A 9 -11.70 5.06 7.50
C ASN A 9 -12.76 4.01 7.15
N GLY A 10 -12.47 2.72 7.38
CA GLY A 10 -13.36 1.63 6.98
C GLY A 10 -13.34 1.35 5.48
N ASP A 11 -12.24 1.69 4.80
CA ASP A 11 -12.09 1.46 3.37
C ASP A 11 -12.13 -0.05 3.05
N VAL A 12 -12.72 -0.38 1.90
CA VAL A 12 -12.87 -1.76 1.43
C VAL A 12 -11.65 -2.26 0.63
N PHE A 13 -10.82 -1.34 0.14
CA PHE A 13 -9.62 -1.62 -0.64
C PHE A 13 -8.44 -0.83 -0.09
N ILE A 14 -7.25 -1.37 -0.28
CA ILE A 14 -5.98 -0.67 -0.10
C ILE A 14 -5.19 -0.76 -1.39
N GLY A 15 -4.34 0.22 -1.66
CA GLY A 15 -3.60 0.26 -2.90
C GLY A 15 -2.16 0.74 -2.73
N SER A 16 -1.39 0.49 -3.78
CA SER A 16 -0.05 0.97 -3.98
C SER A 16 0.00 1.75 -5.30
N THR A 17 0.93 2.70 -5.34
CA THR A 17 1.17 3.54 -6.51
C THR A 17 2.66 3.51 -6.79
N LEU A 18 3.03 3.15 -8.01
CA LEU A 18 4.37 3.39 -8.54
C LEU A 18 4.34 4.71 -9.29
N HIS A 19 5.21 5.65 -8.92
CA HIS A 19 5.28 6.96 -9.55
C HIS A 19 6.73 7.44 -9.64
N PHE A 20 6.97 8.42 -10.52
CA PHE A 20 8.26 9.09 -10.58
C PHE A 20 8.51 9.97 -9.36
N ILE A 21 9.80 10.20 -9.04
CA ILE A 21 10.22 11.24 -8.11
C ILE A 21 10.84 12.35 -8.97
N THR A 22 10.13 13.47 -9.12
CA THR A 22 10.52 14.56 -10.04
C THR A 22 11.05 15.80 -9.32
N ASP A 23 10.72 15.96 -8.05
CA ASP A 23 11.07 17.11 -7.23
C ASP A 23 11.00 16.73 -5.72
N PRO A 24 11.37 17.63 -4.79
CA PRO A 24 11.38 17.33 -3.35
C PRO A 24 9.99 17.18 -2.70
N SER A 25 8.90 17.40 -3.43
CA SER A 25 7.55 17.21 -2.89
C SER A 25 7.25 15.72 -2.71
N ILE A 26 6.42 15.43 -1.70
CA ILE A 26 6.14 14.07 -1.27
C ILE A 26 5.00 13.49 -2.12
N ASP A 27 5.26 12.37 -2.80
CA ASP A 27 4.27 11.54 -3.49
C ASP A 27 3.44 12.27 -4.57
N ARG A 28 4.06 13.16 -5.37
CA ARG A 28 3.37 13.97 -6.42
C ARG A 28 3.79 13.72 -7.86
N GLY A 29 4.81 12.90 -8.11
CA GLY A 29 5.24 12.66 -9.48
C GLY A 29 4.24 11.86 -10.29
N ALA A 30 4.43 11.83 -11.62
CA ALA A 30 3.53 11.13 -12.53
C ALA A 30 3.46 9.63 -12.20
N ILE A 31 2.25 9.10 -12.20
CA ILE A 31 1.92 7.72 -11.86
C ILE A 31 2.26 6.83 -13.04
N ILE A 32 3.06 5.79 -12.78
CA ILE A 32 3.41 4.75 -13.74
C ILE A 32 2.41 3.61 -13.66
N ALA A 33 2.05 3.19 -12.44
CA ALA A 33 1.09 2.11 -12.21
C ALA A 33 0.39 2.29 -10.88
N THR A 34 -0.82 1.76 -10.79
CA THR A 34 -1.57 1.61 -9.53
C THR A 34 -2.07 0.20 -9.40
N MET A 35 -2.14 -0.28 -8.18
CA MET A 35 -2.72 -1.58 -7.89
C MET A 35 -3.53 -1.48 -6.61
N SER A 36 -4.61 -2.24 -6.54
CA SER A 36 -5.44 -2.34 -5.33
C SER A 36 -5.73 -3.79 -4.98
N VAL A 37 -5.81 -4.06 -3.68
CA VAL A 37 -6.19 -5.36 -3.12
C VAL A 37 -7.32 -5.16 -2.10
N PRO A 38 -8.23 -6.14 -1.93
CA PRO A 38 -9.26 -6.07 -0.91
C PRO A 38 -8.66 -6.00 0.50
N LEU A 39 -9.12 -5.02 1.30
CA LEU A 39 -8.72 -4.90 2.70
C LEU A 39 -9.32 -6.06 3.52
N LYS A 40 -8.49 -6.74 4.31
CA LYS A 40 -8.88 -7.82 5.21
C LYS A 40 -9.03 -7.27 6.62
N SER A 41 -10.19 -6.68 6.91
CA SER A 41 -10.47 -5.98 8.17
C SER A 41 -10.42 -6.87 9.41
N ASN A 42 -10.56 -8.19 9.23
CA ASN A 42 -10.44 -9.18 10.29
C ASN A 42 -8.98 -9.58 10.60
N LEU A 43 -8.02 -9.18 9.76
CA LEU A 43 -6.60 -9.49 9.91
C LEU A 43 -5.80 -8.26 10.33
N SER A 44 -4.57 -8.47 10.78
CA SER A 44 -3.73 -7.39 11.28
C SER A 44 -3.34 -6.37 10.19
N TYR A 45 -2.93 -5.18 10.64
CA TYR A 45 -2.30 -4.18 9.79
C TYR A 45 -1.09 -4.76 9.05
N THR A 46 -0.22 -5.50 9.75
CA THR A 46 0.95 -6.16 9.15
C THR A 46 0.56 -7.11 8.03
N TYR A 47 -0.46 -7.96 8.22
CA TYR A 47 -0.95 -8.83 7.16
C TYR A 47 -1.39 -8.03 5.94
N ASN A 48 -2.19 -6.99 6.13
CA ASN A 48 -2.71 -6.18 5.02
C ASN A 48 -1.58 -5.48 4.26
N VAL A 49 -0.60 -4.90 4.95
CA VAL A 49 0.59 -4.29 4.33
C VAL A 49 1.38 -5.32 3.52
N LEU A 50 1.65 -6.49 4.10
CA LEU A 50 2.44 -7.51 3.43
C LEU A 50 1.69 -8.15 2.25
N SER A 51 0.37 -8.27 2.31
CA SER A 51 -0.44 -8.72 1.16
C SER A 51 -0.43 -7.70 0.01
N LEU A 52 -0.37 -6.41 0.32
CA LEU A 52 -0.23 -5.38 -0.69
C LEU A 52 1.17 -5.44 -1.33
N TYR A 53 2.22 -5.64 -0.53
CA TYR A 53 3.59 -5.72 -1.03
C TYR A 53 3.86 -6.93 -1.90
N SER A 54 3.33 -8.11 -1.58
CA SER A 54 3.53 -9.32 -2.40
C SER A 54 3.09 -9.10 -3.84
N GLU A 55 1.89 -8.54 -4.02
CA GLU A 55 1.35 -8.22 -5.34
C GLU A 55 2.08 -7.03 -6.00
N SER A 56 2.43 -5.99 -5.23
CA SER A 56 3.02 -4.75 -5.78
C SER A 56 4.43 -4.97 -6.27
N CYS A 57 5.20 -5.80 -5.57
CA CYS A 57 6.58 -6.10 -5.93
C CYS A 57 6.66 -6.87 -7.25
N ALA A 58 5.70 -7.75 -7.53
CA ALA A 58 5.61 -8.44 -8.81
C ALA A 58 5.40 -7.43 -9.96
N GLU A 59 4.51 -6.46 -9.77
CA GLU A 59 4.24 -5.42 -10.76
C GLU A 59 5.45 -4.50 -11.01
N ILE A 60 6.18 -4.14 -9.93
CA ILE A 60 7.45 -3.41 -10.07
C ILE A 60 8.44 -4.21 -10.92
N GLY A 61 8.55 -5.53 -10.71
CA GLY A 61 9.41 -6.40 -11.51
C GLY A 61 9.04 -6.41 -13.01
N ASN A 62 7.75 -6.43 -13.33
CA ASN A 62 7.26 -6.33 -14.70
C ASN A 62 7.64 -5.00 -15.35
N ILE A 63 7.42 -3.89 -14.64
CA ILE A 63 7.70 -2.53 -15.14
C ILE A 63 9.20 -2.31 -15.33
N VAL A 64 10.04 -2.80 -14.41
CA VAL A 64 11.51 -2.77 -14.57
C VAL A 64 11.95 -3.57 -15.79
N SER A 65 11.30 -4.69 -16.08
CA SER A 65 11.60 -5.50 -17.26
C SER A 65 11.23 -4.77 -18.57
N GLN A 66 10.09 -4.08 -18.60
CA GLN A 66 9.70 -3.22 -19.75
C GLN A 66 10.69 -2.08 -19.98
N LEU A 67 11.11 -1.41 -18.90
CA LEU A 67 12.15 -0.38 -18.96
C LEU A 67 13.47 -0.91 -19.53
N ALA A 68 13.89 -2.10 -19.12
CA ALA A 68 15.12 -2.72 -19.61
C ALA A 68 15.06 -3.02 -21.13
N LEU A 69 13.86 -3.26 -21.67
CA LEU A 69 13.62 -3.47 -23.09
C LEU A 69 13.48 -2.15 -23.88
N SER A 70 13.75 -1.00 -23.25
CA SER A 70 13.60 0.34 -23.84
C SER A 70 12.16 0.66 -24.26
N GLU A 71 11.17 0.02 -23.64
CA GLU A 71 9.78 0.42 -23.81
C GLU A 71 9.53 1.74 -23.08
N ASN A 72 8.80 2.65 -23.72
CA ASN A 72 8.41 3.89 -23.08
C ASN A 72 7.32 3.59 -22.04
N LEU A 73 7.57 3.95 -20.78
CA LEU A 73 6.53 3.92 -19.77
C LEU A 73 5.51 5.03 -20.04
N LEU A 74 4.25 4.64 -20.18
CA LEU A 74 3.15 5.59 -20.09
C LEU A 74 3.02 5.99 -18.62
N ALA A 75 3.01 7.29 -18.36
CA ALA A 75 2.79 7.82 -17.03
C ALA A 75 1.80 8.97 -17.07
N GLU A 76 0.90 9.00 -16.09
CA GLU A 76 -0.18 9.96 -16.00
C GLU A 76 0.04 10.94 -14.86
N VAL A 77 -0.18 12.23 -15.12
CA VAL A 77 -0.19 13.23 -14.05
C VAL A 77 -1.50 13.09 -13.29
N SER A 78 -1.41 12.78 -11.99
CA SER A 78 -2.60 12.76 -11.14
C SER A 78 -2.98 14.18 -10.74
N ASP A 79 -4.16 14.62 -11.17
CA ASP A 79 -4.77 15.89 -10.73
C ASP A 79 -5.63 15.70 -9.47
N SER A 80 -5.58 14.50 -8.87
CA SER A 80 -6.39 14.18 -7.70
C SER A 80 -5.86 14.88 -6.45
N LYS A 81 -6.75 15.58 -5.73
CA LYS A 81 -6.46 16.09 -4.39
C LYS A 81 -6.52 14.94 -3.38
N GLY A 82 -5.49 14.11 -3.36
CA GLY A 82 -5.29 13.13 -2.31
C GLY A 82 -5.12 13.79 -0.93
N HIS A 83 -5.26 13.01 0.12
CA HIS A 83 -4.98 13.45 1.47
C HIS A 83 -3.56 13.04 1.87
N TYR A 84 -2.75 14.01 2.28
CA TYR A 84 -1.46 13.74 2.89
C TYR A 84 -1.62 13.64 4.40
N TYR A 85 -1.09 12.56 4.99
CA TYR A 85 -1.13 12.33 6.43
C TYR A 85 0.28 12.11 6.97
N SER A 86 0.59 12.76 8.10
CA SER A 86 1.79 12.46 8.89
C SER A 86 1.64 11.13 9.67
N PHE A 87 2.63 10.82 10.51
CA PHE A 87 2.57 9.72 11.46
C PHE A 87 1.28 9.78 12.32
N PRO A 88 0.73 8.63 12.70
CA PRO A 88 -0.48 8.60 13.52
C PRO A 88 -0.23 9.17 14.91
N GLU A 89 -1.19 9.90 15.44
CA GLU A 89 -1.18 10.38 16.82
C GLU A 89 -1.71 9.31 17.80
N ASN A 90 -1.43 9.49 19.09
CA ASN A 90 -1.87 8.55 20.12
C ASN A 90 -3.39 8.30 20.10
N GLU A 91 -4.18 9.35 19.88
CA GLU A 91 -5.65 9.26 19.81
C GLU A 91 -6.12 8.35 18.67
N GLU A 92 -5.44 8.43 17.53
CA GLU A 92 -5.73 7.63 16.34
C GLU A 92 -5.36 6.17 16.55
N VAL A 93 -4.25 5.92 17.27
CA VAL A 93 -3.85 4.57 17.69
C VAL A 93 -4.85 3.98 18.68
N GLN A 94 -5.34 4.76 19.65
CA GLN A 94 -6.39 4.29 20.56
C GLN A 94 -7.69 3.98 19.82
N LYS A 95 -8.09 4.84 18.87
CA LYS A 95 -9.24 4.58 18.00
C LYS A 95 -9.06 3.27 17.23
N PHE A 96 -7.88 3.04 16.66
CA PHE A 96 -7.56 1.81 15.91
C PHE A 96 -7.80 0.55 16.75
N PHE A 97 -7.33 0.52 18.00
CA PHE A 97 -7.56 -0.60 18.91
C PHE A 97 -9.01 -0.71 19.38
N SER A 98 -9.71 0.42 19.58
CA SER A 98 -11.13 0.41 19.94
C SER A 98 -12.01 -0.26 18.87
N LEU A 99 -11.61 -0.14 17.60
CA LEU A 99 -12.21 -0.82 16.44
C LEU A 99 -11.80 -2.31 16.31
N LYS A 100 -11.12 -2.86 17.32
CA LYS A 100 -10.64 -4.26 17.37
C LYS A 100 -9.59 -4.63 16.32
N TYR A 101 -9.03 -3.65 15.62
CA TYR A 101 -7.87 -3.88 14.78
C TYR A 101 -6.62 -4.18 15.61
N ARG A 102 -5.67 -4.84 14.97
CA ARG A 102 -4.40 -5.27 15.57
C ARG A 102 -3.27 -4.81 14.66
N PHE A 103 -2.17 -4.31 15.24
CA PHE A 103 -1.00 -4.03 14.41
C PHE A 103 -0.38 -5.30 13.85
N PHE A 104 -0.29 -6.33 14.70
CA PHE A 104 0.31 -7.62 14.40
C PHE A 104 -0.47 -8.73 15.13
N ASP A 105 -0.46 -9.93 14.55
CA ASP A 105 -1.00 -11.14 15.15
C ASP A 105 -0.12 -12.34 14.76
N ALA A 106 0.54 -12.95 15.74
CA ALA A 106 1.49 -14.03 15.48
C ALA A 106 0.84 -15.27 14.83
N SER A 107 -0.47 -15.46 15.04
CA SER A 107 -1.22 -16.56 14.43
C SER A 107 -1.34 -16.42 12.91
N GLU A 108 -1.11 -15.22 12.37
CA GLU A 108 -1.17 -14.92 10.93
C GLU A 108 0.14 -15.27 10.20
N THR A 109 1.22 -15.57 10.92
CA THR A 109 2.54 -15.91 10.33
C THR A 109 2.48 -17.00 9.24
N PRO A 110 1.76 -18.12 9.42
CA PRO A 110 1.66 -19.13 8.37
C PRO A 110 0.95 -18.64 7.12
N LEU A 111 0.00 -17.70 7.25
CA LEU A 111 -0.69 -17.11 6.10
C LEU A 111 0.24 -16.15 5.35
N ILE A 112 0.99 -15.33 6.10
CA ILE A 112 1.99 -14.41 5.53
C ILE A 112 3.06 -15.20 4.77
N ASN A 113 3.60 -16.27 5.37
CA ASN A 113 4.62 -17.09 4.71
C ASN A 113 4.14 -17.65 3.36
N LYS A 114 2.88 -18.10 3.28
CA LYS A 114 2.29 -18.58 2.02
C LYS A 114 2.26 -17.54 0.89
N MET A 115 2.26 -16.24 1.20
CA MET A 115 2.29 -15.18 0.18
C MET A 115 3.65 -15.05 -0.52
N TYR A 116 4.72 -15.48 0.15
CA TYR A 116 6.10 -15.26 -0.28
C TYR A 116 6.87 -16.55 -0.57
N CYS A 117 6.26 -17.71 -0.36
CA CYS A 117 6.83 -18.99 -0.77
C CYS A 117 6.51 -19.25 -2.24
N TYR A 118 7.54 -19.22 -3.09
CA TYR A 118 7.54 -19.68 -4.48
C TYR A 118 8.08 -21.11 -4.59
#